data_AF-A0A7X7WMA0-F1
#
_entry.id   AF-A0A7X7WMA0-F1
#
_cell.length_a   1.000
_cell.length_b   1.000
_cell.length_c   1.000
_cell.angle_alpha   90.00
_cell.angle_beta   90.00
_cell.angle_gamma   90.00
#
_symmetry.space_group_name_H-M   'P 1'
#
loop_
_entity.id
_entity.type
_entity.pdbx_description
1 polymer ?
#
loop_
_entity_poly.entity_id
_entity_poly.type
_entity_poly.pdbx_seq_one_letter_code
_entity_poly.pdbx_strand_id
1 'polypeptide(L)'
;MKRGSYIVFILFTVFVFFPLLTTCHRTEKKQVVHNFDYEQIRNRGRLIAITDFNSMNYFIYKGQPLGYQYELLQEFSNHIGLPIQVIVQNDIHEAIHMLNTGEADVIAMNLTVTNERMKVVSFSVPITSTRQVLVQRKPGISGNSGMVLATPEFVKTPAALAHKLIYVQKGSSYTDRLRNLSEETGAGIKIKEVPSTSEDLVEQVARGDIDYTVCDENIARVAAMYYPNLDYSVPVSLEQNLAWAARKDSPELLGILNSWLGSFTRTTRFSVIYRKYFDNARTSSIVNNEYFVLRTGRISQYDELIQKYSAQINWDWTLLASLIYQESHFNPNARSWAGAYGLMQLMPSVLDQFGIDTLASPEKNIEAGIKLIAYLDQQFDPSIPKDDRIKFILAAYNIGLGHVWDAQRLAEKYGQDPKKWDNVEYFLIQKKYPRYYLDPVVKNGACKGDLAVQYVKDVLHLYHHYSNIIASLEK
;
A
#
# COMPACT_ATOMS: atom_id res chain seq x y z
N MET A 1 -39.36 -57.04 -70.98
CA MET A 1 -40.08 -55.85 -71.47
C MET A 1 -41.18 -55.52 -70.46
N LYS A 2 -41.23 -54.27 -69.96
CA LYS A 2 -42.23 -53.66 -69.02
C LYS A 2 -42.19 -54.16 -67.56
N ARG A 3 -41.77 -53.30 -66.60
CA ARG A 3 -42.57 -52.39 -65.73
C ARG A 3 -43.77 -53.13 -65.12
N GLY A 4 -44.01 -53.22 -63.82
CA GLY A 4 -43.43 -52.67 -62.59
C GLY A 4 -44.51 -52.87 -61.49
N SER A 5 -44.13 -53.01 -60.22
CA SER A 5 -45.03 -52.78 -59.08
C SER A 5 -44.20 -52.76 -57.80
N TYR A 6 -44.32 -51.65 -57.06
CA TYR A 6 -43.64 -51.40 -55.79
C TYR A 6 -44.45 -52.04 -54.65
N ILE A 7 -43.77 -52.80 -53.78
CA ILE A 7 -44.28 -53.18 -52.46
C ILE A 7 -43.29 -52.62 -51.43
N VAL A 8 -43.78 -51.67 -50.64
CA VAL A 8 -43.09 -51.05 -49.51
C VAL A 8 -43.24 -51.97 -48.31
N PHE A 9 -42.13 -52.52 -47.81
CA PHE A 9 -42.08 -53.18 -46.50
C PHE A 9 -41.44 -52.22 -45.49
N ILE A 10 -42.23 -51.85 -44.48
CA ILE A 10 -41.83 -51.03 -43.34
C ILE A 10 -41.01 -51.91 -42.40
N LEU A 11 -39.75 -51.55 -42.17
CA LEU A 11 -38.88 -52.16 -41.17
C LEU A 11 -38.70 -51.18 -40.01
N PHE A 12 -39.27 -51.53 -38.85
CA PHE A 12 -39.13 -50.82 -37.58
C PHE A 12 -37.69 -50.93 -37.08
N THR A 13 -36.91 -49.85 -37.17
CA THR A 13 -35.64 -49.71 -36.45
C THR A 13 -35.89 -49.15 -35.05
N VAL A 14 -35.69 -49.99 -34.03
CA VAL A 14 -35.65 -49.60 -32.62
C VAL A 14 -34.41 -48.76 -32.38
N PHE A 15 -34.58 -47.46 -32.15
CA PHE A 15 -33.51 -46.57 -31.66
C PHE A 15 -33.34 -46.76 -30.15
N VAL A 16 -32.28 -47.47 -29.76
CA VAL A 16 -31.82 -47.50 -28.36
C VAL A 16 -31.10 -46.18 -28.10
N PHE A 17 -31.76 -45.28 -27.36
CA PHE A 17 -31.23 -43.99 -26.96
C PHE A 17 -30.20 -44.21 -25.84
N PHE A 18 -28.91 -44.23 -26.17
CA PHE A 18 -27.83 -44.16 -25.19
C PHE A 18 -27.67 -42.71 -24.74
N PRO A 19 -27.92 -42.34 -23.47
CA PRO A 19 -27.64 -41.00 -23.01
C PRO A 19 -26.12 -40.81 -22.95
N LEU A 20 -25.60 -39.94 -23.83
CA LEU A 20 -24.26 -39.37 -23.69
C LEU A 20 -24.24 -38.54 -22.40
N LEU A 21 -23.74 -39.14 -21.32
CA LEU A 21 -23.27 -38.41 -20.15
C LEU A 21 -22.06 -37.59 -20.59
N THR A 22 -22.30 -36.39 -21.11
CA THR A 22 -21.27 -35.35 -21.16
C THR A 22 -20.99 -34.93 -19.74
N THR A 23 -20.03 -35.59 -19.09
CA THR A 23 -19.38 -35.11 -17.88
C THR A 23 -18.73 -33.77 -18.22
N CYS A 24 -19.41 -32.69 -17.85
CA CYS A 24 -18.83 -31.36 -17.80
C CYS A 24 -17.73 -31.41 -16.73
N HIS A 25 -16.50 -31.72 -17.14
CA HIS A 25 -15.31 -31.56 -16.29
C HIS A 25 -15.10 -30.06 -16.11
N ARG A 26 -15.81 -29.50 -15.13
CA ARG A 26 -15.40 -28.26 -14.49
C ARG A 26 -14.05 -28.59 -13.84
N THR A 27 -12.96 -28.18 -14.47
CA THR A 27 -11.65 -28.15 -13.82
C THR A 27 -11.80 -27.29 -12.58
N GLU A 28 -12.03 -27.91 -11.43
CA GLU A 28 -11.69 -27.32 -10.15
C GLU A 28 -10.21 -26.98 -10.25
N LYS A 29 -9.89 -25.69 -10.33
CA LYS A 29 -8.52 -25.23 -10.14
C LYS A 29 -8.10 -25.77 -8.78
N LYS A 30 -7.26 -26.81 -8.76
CA LYS A 30 -6.64 -27.30 -7.52
C LYS A 30 -6.07 -26.08 -6.81
N GLN A 31 -6.59 -25.81 -5.62
CA GLN A 31 -6.08 -24.77 -4.75
C GLN A 31 -4.59 -25.08 -4.56
N VAL A 32 -3.73 -24.13 -4.95
CA VAL A 32 -2.28 -24.27 -4.74
C VAL A 32 -2.09 -24.28 -3.23
N VAL A 33 -1.80 -25.45 -2.66
CA VAL A 33 -1.51 -25.56 -1.23
C VAL A 33 -0.11 -25.02 -1.04
N HIS A 34 -0.01 -23.85 -0.42
CA HIS A 34 1.28 -23.29 -0.05
C HIS A 34 1.69 -23.90 1.29
N ASN A 35 2.87 -24.53 1.34
CA ASN A 35 3.41 -25.09 2.58
C ASN A 35 4.08 -23.98 3.43
N PHE A 36 3.37 -22.86 3.62
CA PHE A 36 3.89 -21.58 4.10
C PHE A 36 2.86 -20.86 4.99
N ASP A 37 3.15 -20.78 6.29
CA ASP A 37 2.37 -20.08 7.33
C ASP A 37 3.33 -19.21 8.17
N TYR A 38 2.98 -18.90 9.42
CA TYR A 38 3.66 -17.94 10.27
C TYR A 38 5.14 -18.23 10.50
N GLU A 39 5.53 -19.48 10.74
CA GLU A 39 6.94 -19.83 10.97
C GLU A 39 7.82 -19.51 9.74
N GLN A 40 7.32 -19.77 8.53
CA GLN A 40 8.04 -19.43 7.31
C GLN A 40 8.04 -17.91 7.06
N ILE A 41 6.97 -17.19 7.42
CA ILE A 41 6.94 -15.71 7.42
C ILE A 41 8.00 -15.14 8.37
N ARG A 42 8.10 -15.70 9.58
CA ARG A 42 9.10 -15.32 10.58
C ARG A 42 10.52 -15.59 10.08
N ASN A 43 10.75 -16.74 9.46
CA ASN A 43 12.06 -17.09 8.87
C ASN A 43 12.42 -16.19 7.67
N ARG A 44 11.42 -15.75 6.88
CA ARG A 44 11.61 -14.71 5.84
C ARG A 44 11.96 -13.34 6.44
N GLY A 45 11.69 -13.13 7.73
CA GLY A 45 12.06 -11.93 8.47
C GLY A 45 11.17 -10.72 8.20
N ARG A 46 10.03 -10.89 7.53
CA ARG A 46 9.05 -9.83 7.26
C ARG A 46 7.66 -10.38 6.95
N LEU A 47 6.63 -9.65 7.35
CA LEU A 47 5.23 -9.87 6.94
C LEU A 47 4.93 -8.96 5.74
N ILE A 48 4.26 -9.50 4.71
CA ILE A 48 3.83 -8.75 3.54
C ILE A 48 2.32 -8.54 3.64
N ALA A 49 1.89 -7.29 3.72
CA ALA A 49 0.49 -6.90 3.89
C ALA A 49 -0.01 -6.12 2.68
N ILE A 50 -1.19 -6.50 2.17
CA ILE A 50 -1.90 -5.73 1.15
C ILE A 50 -2.79 -4.70 1.84
N THR A 51 -2.78 -3.46 1.37
CA THR A 51 -3.73 -2.42 1.77
C THR A 51 -4.17 -1.61 0.56
N ASP A 52 -5.27 -0.87 0.68
CA ASP A 52 -5.69 0.11 -0.31
C ASP A 52 -5.18 1.50 0.04
N PHE A 53 -4.94 2.31 -1.00
CA PHE A 53 -4.63 3.72 -0.79
C PHE A 53 -5.90 4.55 -0.85
N ASN A 54 -6.11 5.38 0.18
CA ASN A 54 -7.16 6.38 0.27
C ASN A 54 -6.81 7.31 1.46
N SER A 55 -7.59 8.36 1.69
CA SER A 55 -7.34 9.35 2.77
C SER A 55 -7.47 8.80 4.19
N MET A 56 -7.93 7.56 4.35
CA MET A 56 -8.11 6.91 5.64
C MET A 56 -7.16 5.74 5.86
N ASN A 57 -6.99 4.81 4.92
CA ASN A 57 -6.35 3.51 5.16
C ASN A 57 -4.83 3.56 5.04
N TYR A 58 -4.32 4.18 3.97
CA TYR A 58 -2.90 4.34 3.70
C TYR A 58 -2.64 5.48 2.69
N PHE A 59 -1.81 6.45 3.06
CA PHE A 59 -1.44 7.61 2.25
C PHE A 59 -0.10 8.20 2.70
N ILE A 60 0.47 9.10 1.89
CA ILE A 60 1.63 9.91 2.27
C ILE A 60 1.19 11.36 2.45
N TYR A 61 1.55 11.95 3.58
CA TYR A 61 1.33 13.36 3.90
C TYR A 61 2.62 13.99 4.39
N LYS A 62 3.12 15.03 3.69
CA LYS A 62 4.38 15.72 3.99
C LYS A 62 5.57 14.76 4.15
N GLY A 63 5.65 13.77 3.26
CA GLY A 63 6.67 12.73 3.31
C GLY A 63 6.44 11.62 4.34
N GLN A 64 5.44 11.72 5.22
CA GLN A 64 5.17 10.68 6.21
C GLN A 64 4.11 9.69 5.70
N PRO A 65 4.38 8.37 5.69
CA PRO A 65 3.34 7.35 5.52
C PRO A 65 2.40 7.33 6.73
N LEU A 66 1.10 7.44 6.48
CA LEU A 66 0.04 7.50 7.48
C LEU A 66 -1.15 6.66 7.01
N GLY A 67 -2.08 6.39 7.92
CA GLY A 67 -3.32 5.69 7.61
C GLY A 67 -3.77 4.79 8.77
N TYR A 68 -5.06 4.58 8.87
CA TYR A 68 -5.71 3.72 9.85
C TYR A 68 -5.22 2.29 9.73
N GLN A 69 -5.31 1.68 8.54
CA GLN A 69 -4.85 0.31 8.31
C GLN A 69 -3.33 0.22 8.46
N TYR A 70 -2.60 1.22 7.98
CA TYR A 70 -1.16 1.27 8.12
C TYR A 70 -0.71 1.37 9.60
N GLU A 71 -1.33 2.21 10.42
CA GLU A 71 -1.01 2.27 11.85
C GLU A 71 -1.40 0.99 12.59
N LEU A 72 -2.52 0.35 12.23
CA LEU A 72 -2.87 -0.97 12.79
C LEU A 72 -1.81 -2.03 12.42
N LEU A 73 -1.33 -2.02 11.17
CA LEU A 73 -0.22 -2.88 10.74
C LEU A 73 1.04 -2.59 11.58
N GLN A 74 1.42 -1.34 11.79
CA GLN A 74 2.58 -1.00 12.63
C GLN A 74 2.45 -1.52 14.08
N GLU A 75 1.26 -1.43 14.67
CA GLU A 75 1.00 -1.99 16.01
C GLU A 75 1.07 -3.52 16.01
N PHE A 76 0.62 -4.18 14.94
CA PHE A 76 0.77 -5.62 14.77
C PHE A 76 2.23 -6.03 14.56
N SER A 77 2.98 -5.26 13.76
CA SER A 77 4.42 -5.42 13.52
C SER A 77 5.20 -5.43 14.83
N ASN A 78 4.91 -4.46 15.70
CA ASN A 78 5.49 -4.36 17.03
C ASN A 78 5.13 -5.55 17.92
N HIS A 79 3.89 -6.05 17.82
CA HIS A 79 3.43 -7.20 18.59
C HIS A 79 4.16 -8.50 18.21
N ILE A 80 4.37 -8.73 16.90
CA ILE A 80 5.00 -9.96 16.41
C ILE A 80 6.53 -9.86 16.29
N GLY A 81 7.08 -8.64 16.42
CA GLY A 81 8.52 -8.38 16.28
C GLY A 81 9.05 -8.57 14.86
N LEU A 82 8.20 -8.43 13.84
CA LEU A 82 8.56 -8.57 12.42
C LEU A 82 8.21 -7.29 11.67
N PRO A 83 9.12 -6.75 10.83
CA PRO A 83 8.81 -5.61 9.99
C PRO A 83 7.72 -5.96 8.97
N ILE A 84 6.93 -4.96 8.60
CA ILE A 84 5.86 -5.10 7.60
C ILE A 84 6.27 -4.42 6.31
N GLN A 85 6.16 -5.15 5.21
CA GLN A 85 6.18 -4.59 3.87
C GLN A 85 4.74 -4.42 3.38
N VAL A 86 4.40 -3.19 3.00
CA VAL A 86 3.09 -2.89 2.42
C VAL A 86 3.12 -3.07 0.91
N ILE A 87 2.07 -3.68 0.36
CA ILE A 87 1.74 -3.67 -1.07
C ILE A 87 0.41 -2.94 -1.22
N VAL A 88 0.33 -2.08 -2.22
CA VAL A 88 -0.86 -1.27 -2.48
C VAL A 88 -1.68 -1.91 -3.60
N GLN A 89 -2.97 -2.19 -3.32
CA GLN A 89 -3.89 -2.75 -4.30
C GLN A 89 -5.33 -2.31 -4.01
N ASN A 90 -5.97 -1.65 -4.96
CA ASN A 90 -7.34 -1.15 -4.82
C ASN A 90 -8.37 -2.09 -5.49
N ASP A 91 -7.97 -2.95 -6.42
CA ASP A 91 -8.85 -4.02 -6.92
C ASP A 91 -8.88 -5.17 -5.91
N ILE A 92 -10.02 -5.34 -5.23
CA ILE A 92 -10.18 -6.34 -4.16
C ILE A 92 -10.04 -7.76 -4.71
N HIS A 93 -10.44 -8.02 -5.95
CA HIS A 93 -10.26 -9.34 -6.56
C HIS A 93 -8.77 -9.63 -6.77
N GLU A 94 -8.01 -8.64 -7.21
CA GLU A 94 -6.56 -8.78 -7.36
C GLU A 94 -5.88 -8.92 -5.99
N ALA A 95 -6.31 -8.18 -4.97
CA ALA A 95 -5.79 -8.35 -3.60
C ALA A 95 -5.99 -9.78 -3.08
N ILE A 96 -7.18 -10.36 -3.28
CA ILE A 96 -7.47 -11.76 -2.92
C ILE A 96 -6.67 -12.74 -3.77
N HIS A 97 -6.45 -12.43 -5.05
CA HIS A 97 -5.58 -13.22 -5.93
C HIS A 97 -4.14 -13.25 -5.40
N MET A 98 -3.52 -12.08 -5.19
CA MET A 98 -2.17 -11.92 -4.65
C MET A 98 -1.99 -12.59 -3.27
N LEU A 99 -3.00 -12.52 -2.41
CA LEU A 99 -3.01 -13.24 -1.14
C LEU A 99 -2.93 -14.75 -1.37
N ASN A 100 -3.76 -15.28 -2.26
CA ASN A 100 -3.88 -16.72 -2.52
C ASN A 100 -2.76 -17.30 -3.40
N THR A 101 -2.01 -16.47 -4.13
CA THR A 101 -0.79 -16.87 -4.86
C THR A 101 0.47 -16.83 -4.00
N GLY A 102 0.36 -16.35 -2.76
CA GLY A 102 1.49 -16.24 -1.83
C GLY A 102 2.35 -15.00 -2.01
N GLU A 103 1.90 -14.02 -2.83
CA GLU A 103 2.58 -12.73 -2.99
C GLU A 103 2.45 -11.84 -1.74
N ALA A 104 1.40 -12.06 -0.94
CA ALA A 104 1.21 -11.44 0.36
C ALA A 104 0.65 -12.43 1.40
N ASP A 105 0.73 -12.05 2.68
CA ASP A 105 0.31 -12.89 3.80
C ASP A 105 -1.04 -12.48 4.41
N VAL A 106 -1.34 -11.18 4.37
CA VAL A 106 -2.56 -10.61 4.96
C VAL A 106 -3.10 -9.48 4.07
N ILE A 107 -4.41 -9.39 3.96
CA ILE A 107 -5.11 -8.22 3.44
C ILE A 107 -5.58 -7.39 4.63
N ALA A 108 -4.98 -6.22 4.80
CA ALA A 108 -5.28 -5.22 5.80
C ALA A 108 -6.05 -4.05 5.18
N MET A 109 -7.34 -4.30 4.96
CA MET A 109 -8.31 -3.37 4.39
C MET A 109 -9.61 -3.45 5.19
N ASN A 110 -10.53 -2.52 4.97
CA ASN A 110 -11.91 -2.63 5.46
C ASN A 110 -12.69 -3.65 4.61
N LEU A 111 -12.28 -4.92 4.60
CA LEU A 111 -12.90 -5.93 3.75
C LEU A 111 -14.22 -6.40 4.37
N THR A 112 -15.34 -6.18 3.67
CA THR A 112 -16.64 -6.70 4.09
C THR A 112 -16.62 -8.22 4.14
N VAL A 113 -17.03 -8.79 5.27
CA VAL A 113 -17.20 -10.24 5.45
C VAL A 113 -18.45 -10.69 4.70
N THR A 114 -18.28 -11.51 3.66
CA THR A 114 -19.37 -12.08 2.87
C THR A 114 -19.23 -13.59 2.76
N ASN A 115 -20.36 -14.29 2.54
CA ASN A 115 -20.36 -15.74 2.35
C ASN A 115 -19.49 -16.18 1.17
N GLU A 116 -19.48 -15.42 0.06
CA GLU A 116 -18.64 -15.72 -1.09
C GLU A 116 -17.15 -15.54 -0.77
N ARG A 117 -16.76 -14.46 -0.08
CA ARG A 117 -15.35 -14.24 0.31
C ARG A 117 -14.87 -15.30 1.31
N MET A 118 -15.70 -15.72 2.26
CA MET A 118 -15.37 -16.82 3.19
C MET A 118 -15.08 -18.16 2.48
N LYS A 119 -15.48 -18.34 1.21
CA LYS A 119 -15.11 -19.53 0.43
C LYS A 119 -13.65 -19.49 -0.01
N VAL A 120 -13.05 -18.31 -0.19
CA VAL A 120 -11.73 -18.12 -0.80
C VAL A 120 -10.68 -17.55 0.14
N VAL A 121 -11.07 -16.95 1.28
CA VAL A 121 -10.16 -16.45 2.31
C VAL A 121 -10.66 -16.81 3.71
N SER A 122 -9.77 -16.70 4.70
CA SER A 122 -10.14 -16.77 6.12
C SER A 122 -10.09 -15.37 6.73
N PHE A 123 -11.21 -14.90 7.27
CA PHE A 123 -11.29 -13.59 7.90
C PHE A 123 -10.79 -13.62 9.34
N SER A 124 -10.19 -12.51 9.76
CA SER A 124 -9.94 -12.24 11.17
C SER A 124 -11.25 -12.05 11.94
N VAL A 125 -11.17 -11.97 13.26
CA VAL A 125 -12.25 -11.38 14.05
C VAL A 125 -12.58 -9.97 13.52
N PRO A 126 -13.86 -9.56 13.50
CA PRO A 126 -14.26 -8.23 13.05
C PRO A 126 -13.52 -7.12 13.83
N ILE A 127 -13.01 -6.14 13.09
CA ILE A 127 -12.33 -4.96 13.67
C ILE A 127 -13.37 -3.87 13.92
N THR A 128 -14.30 -3.70 13.00
CA THR A 128 -15.40 -2.74 13.07
C THR A 128 -16.57 -3.23 12.21
N SER A 129 -17.64 -2.46 12.17
CA SER A 129 -18.83 -2.71 11.37
C SER A 129 -19.29 -1.43 10.69
N THR A 130 -19.97 -1.58 9.56
CA THR A 130 -20.48 -0.46 8.78
C THR A 130 -21.71 -0.85 7.98
N ARG A 131 -22.43 0.14 7.47
CA ARG A 131 -23.49 -0.06 6.47
C ARG A 131 -22.97 0.43 5.13
N GLN A 132 -23.46 -0.16 4.05
CA GLN A 132 -23.30 0.40 2.72
C GLN A 132 -24.37 1.47 2.51
N VAL A 133 -23.98 2.63 2.01
CA VAL A 133 -24.85 3.78 1.80
C VAL A 133 -24.77 4.26 0.36
N LEU A 134 -25.90 4.73 -0.17
CA LEU A 134 -25.92 5.52 -1.39
C LEU A 134 -25.29 6.89 -1.08
N VAL A 135 -24.37 7.32 -1.93
CA VAL A 135 -23.82 8.68 -1.91
C VAL A 135 -24.31 9.44 -3.13
N GLN A 136 -24.84 10.63 -2.89
CA GLN A 136 -25.43 11.53 -3.90
C GLN A 136 -25.19 12.99 -3.52
N ARG A 137 -25.54 13.94 -4.39
CA ARG A 137 -25.52 15.38 -4.06
C ARG A 137 -26.82 15.80 -3.36
N LYS A 138 -26.72 16.67 -2.35
CA LYS A 138 -27.85 17.35 -1.72
C LYS A 138 -28.60 18.22 -2.74
N PRO A 139 -29.94 18.32 -2.66
CA PRO A 139 -30.71 19.17 -3.55
C PRO A 139 -30.39 20.64 -3.29
N GLY A 140 -30.30 21.45 -4.36
CA GLY A 140 -30.18 22.91 -4.26
C GLY A 140 -28.76 23.48 -4.07
N ILE A 141 -27.72 22.65 -4.03
CA ILE A 141 -26.31 23.12 -4.02
C ILE A 141 -25.76 22.95 -5.44
N SER A 142 -25.97 23.96 -6.29
CA SER A 142 -25.28 24.06 -7.59
C SER A 142 -23.79 24.30 -7.34
N GLY A 143 -22.92 23.54 -8.00
CA GLY A 143 -21.48 23.81 -8.00
C GLY A 143 -21.19 25.25 -8.47
N ASN A 144 -20.02 25.78 -8.11
CA ASN A 144 -19.56 27.16 -8.34
C ASN A 144 -19.60 27.68 -9.81
N SER A 145 -20.11 26.91 -10.77
CA SER A 145 -20.05 27.20 -12.20
C SER A 145 -21.30 27.85 -12.80
N GLY A 146 -22.36 28.12 -12.03
CA GLY A 146 -23.53 28.87 -12.52
C GLY A 146 -24.35 28.22 -13.65
N MET A 147 -23.89 27.09 -14.20
CA MET A 147 -24.68 26.21 -15.07
C MET A 147 -25.54 25.29 -14.21
N VAL A 148 -26.86 25.37 -14.39
CA VAL A 148 -27.80 24.38 -13.89
C VAL A 148 -27.60 23.11 -14.72
N LEU A 149 -26.66 22.27 -14.31
CA LEU A 149 -26.70 20.86 -14.69
C LEU A 149 -28.04 20.30 -14.20
N ALA A 150 -28.75 19.54 -15.04
CA ALA A 150 -29.97 18.85 -14.62
C ALA A 150 -29.66 18.06 -13.35
N THR A 151 -30.18 18.50 -12.20
CA THR A 151 -29.89 17.84 -10.94
C THR A 151 -30.51 16.45 -11.00
N PRO A 152 -29.74 15.38 -10.83
CA PRO A 152 -30.31 14.03 -10.77
C PRO A 152 -31.34 13.96 -9.64
N GLU A 153 -32.37 13.15 -9.83
CA GLU A 153 -33.46 13.02 -8.86
C GLU A 153 -32.93 12.58 -7.49
N PHE A 154 -33.27 13.33 -6.44
CA PHE A 154 -32.79 13.04 -5.09
C PHE A 154 -33.45 11.78 -4.52
N VAL A 155 -32.64 10.79 -4.19
CA VAL A 155 -33.08 9.48 -3.70
C VAL A 155 -33.29 9.54 -2.19
N LYS A 156 -34.46 9.12 -1.71
CA LYS A 156 -34.76 9.08 -0.27
C LYS A 156 -34.91 7.67 0.28
N THR A 157 -35.07 6.68 -0.59
CA THR A 157 -35.29 5.28 -0.22
C THR A 157 -34.55 4.37 -1.19
N PRO A 158 -34.14 3.15 -0.77
CA PRO A 158 -33.49 2.20 -1.67
C PRO A 158 -34.35 1.83 -2.89
N ALA A 159 -35.67 1.77 -2.73
CA ALA A 159 -36.61 1.50 -3.84
C ALA A 159 -36.56 2.57 -4.94
N ALA A 160 -36.25 3.82 -4.59
CA ALA A 160 -36.09 4.90 -5.55
C ALA A 160 -34.78 4.82 -6.37
N LEU A 161 -33.97 3.77 -6.22
CA LEU A 161 -32.81 3.50 -7.09
C LEU A 161 -33.19 2.91 -8.46
N ALA A 162 -34.48 2.72 -8.74
CA ALA A 162 -34.95 2.13 -9.97
C ALA A 162 -34.40 2.81 -11.23
N HIS A 163 -33.84 1.99 -12.13
CA HIS A 163 -33.24 2.38 -13.40
C HIS A 163 -32.05 3.35 -13.34
N LYS A 164 -31.60 3.75 -12.14
CA LYS A 164 -30.47 4.65 -11.94
C LYS A 164 -29.15 3.93 -12.26
N LEU A 165 -28.21 4.70 -12.78
CA LEU A 165 -26.83 4.25 -13.01
C LEU A 165 -26.00 4.55 -11.77
N ILE A 166 -25.49 3.50 -11.14
CA ILE A 166 -24.66 3.57 -9.94
C ILE A 166 -23.27 3.07 -10.30
N TYR A 167 -22.27 3.89 -10.02
CA TYR A 167 -20.87 3.53 -10.17
C TYR A 167 -20.38 2.92 -8.87
N VAL A 168 -19.59 1.85 -8.94
CA VAL A 168 -19.03 1.19 -7.76
C VAL A 168 -17.60 0.73 -8.02
N GLN A 169 -16.80 0.64 -6.96
CA GLN A 169 -15.45 0.09 -7.02
C GLN A 169 -15.49 -1.36 -7.50
N LYS A 170 -14.65 -1.68 -8.48
CA LYS A 170 -14.52 -3.03 -9.03
C LYS A 170 -14.14 -4.05 -7.94
N GLY A 171 -14.85 -5.18 -7.92
CA GLY A 171 -14.65 -6.23 -6.91
C GLY A 171 -15.12 -5.91 -5.49
N SER A 172 -15.78 -4.77 -5.29
CA SER A 172 -16.45 -4.44 -4.04
C SER A 172 -17.66 -5.33 -3.78
N SER A 173 -18.04 -5.43 -2.50
CA SER A 173 -19.29 -6.07 -2.07
C SER A 173 -20.54 -5.28 -2.49
N TYR A 174 -20.36 -4.05 -2.99
CA TYR A 174 -21.43 -3.14 -3.37
C TYR A 174 -22.16 -3.63 -4.62
N THR A 175 -21.43 -4.25 -5.57
CA THR A 175 -22.01 -4.85 -6.77
C THR A 175 -23.05 -5.90 -6.41
N ASP A 176 -22.69 -6.86 -5.55
CA ASP A 176 -23.59 -7.94 -5.14
C ASP A 176 -24.78 -7.40 -4.34
N ARG A 177 -24.55 -6.41 -3.46
CA ARG A 177 -25.62 -5.78 -2.70
C ARG A 177 -26.63 -5.07 -3.60
N LEU A 178 -26.15 -4.32 -4.60
CA LEU A 178 -27.03 -3.63 -5.54
C LEU A 178 -27.78 -4.61 -6.46
N ARG A 179 -27.16 -5.72 -6.86
CA ARG A 179 -27.84 -6.80 -7.60
C ARG A 179 -28.98 -7.41 -6.78
N ASN A 180 -28.69 -7.83 -5.56
CA ASN A 180 -29.69 -8.38 -4.64
C ASN A 180 -30.83 -7.39 -4.38
N LEU A 181 -30.49 -6.12 -4.14
CA LEU A 181 -31.50 -5.06 -3.95
C LEU A 181 -32.35 -4.86 -5.21
N SER A 182 -31.75 -4.88 -6.39
CA SER A 182 -32.46 -4.75 -7.66
C SER A 182 -33.43 -5.92 -7.90
N GLU A 183 -33.04 -7.13 -7.51
CA GLU A 183 -33.90 -8.32 -7.58
C GLU A 183 -35.04 -8.25 -6.57
N GLU A 184 -34.75 -7.90 -5.31
CA GLU A 184 -35.74 -7.76 -4.22
C GLU A 184 -36.82 -6.71 -4.54
N THR A 185 -36.43 -5.62 -5.20
CA THR A 185 -37.32 -4.47 -5.46
C THR A 185 -37.90 -4.44 -6.87
N GLY A 186 -37.40 -5.26 -7.80
CA GLY A 186 -37.75 -5.18 -9.23
C GLY A 186 -37.28 -3.88 -9.91
N ALA A 187 -36.37 -3.14 -9.28
CA ALA A 187 -35.99 -1.77 -9.65
C ALA A 187 -35.14 -1.68 -10.94
N GLY A 188 -34.49 -2.77 -11.36
CA GLY A 188 -33.63 -2.79 -12.54
C GLY A 188 -32.48 -1.77 -12.45
N ILE A 189 -31.74 -1.80 -11.34
CA ILE A 189 -30.62 -0.90 -11.06
C ILE A 189 -29.49 -1.16 -12.07
N LYS A 190 -28.95 -0.10 -12.70
CA LYS A 190 -27.83 -0.21 -13.63
C LYS A 190 -26.53 -0.03 -12.85
N ILE A 191 -25.66 -1.04 -12.84
CA ILE A 191 -24.42 -1.02 -12.06
C ILE A 191 -23.24 -0.92 -13.03
N LYS A 192 -22.31 -0.01 -12.76
CA LYS A 192 -21.05 0.13 -13.50
C LYS A 192 -19.86 0.00 -12.55
N GLU A 193 -19.15 -1.12 -12.65
CA GLU A 193 -17.90 -1.33 -11.94
C GLU A 193 -16.77 -0.53 -12.61
N VAL A 194 -15.98 0.17 -11.82
CA VAL A 194 -14.81 0.91 -12.29
C VAL A 194 -13.57 0.59 -11.45
N PRO A 195 -12.36 0.56 -12.05
CA PRO A 195 -11.11 0.35 -11.33
C PRO A 195 -10.67 1.65 -10.63
N SER A 196 -11.48 2.14 -9.69
CA SER A 196 -11.26 3.38 -8.93
C SER A 196 -11.61 3.14 -7.46
N THR A 197 -11.10 3.95 -6.54
CA THR A 197 -11.44 3.79 -5.12
C THR A 197 -12.86 4.23 -4.83
N SER A 198 -13.41 3.72 -3.74
CA SER A 198 -14.68 4.22 -3.19
C SER A 198 -14.63 5.72 -2.89
N GLU A 199 -13.49 6.24 -2.42
CA GLU A 199 -13.33 7.67 -2.14
C GLU A 199 -13.33 8.51 -3.41
N ASP A 200 -12.61 8.10 -4.46
CA ASP A 200 -12.58 8.79 -5.74
C ASP A 200 -13.97 8.86 -6.38
N LEU A 201 -14.75 7.79 -6.26
CA LEU A 201 -16.14 7.77 -6.72
C LEU A 201 -17.03 8.73 -5.93
N VAL A 202 -16.85 8.80 -4.61
CA VAL A 202 -17.56 9.77 -3.75
C VAL A 202 -17.19 11.21 -4.14
N GLU A 203 -15.93 11.46 -4.45
CA GLU A 203 -15.42 12.74 -4.92
C GLU A 203 -15.99 13.13 -6.29
N GLN A 204 -16.10 12.19 -7.23
CA GLN A 204 -16.77 12.40 -8.52
C GLN A 204 -18.26 12.74 -8.34
N VAL A 205 -18.95 12.14 -7.36
CA VAL A 205 -20.31 12.56 -6.97
C VAL A 205 -20.30 14.00 -6.47
N ALA A 206 -19.37 14.37 -5.59
CA ALA A 206 -19.29 15.72 -5.05
C ALA A 206 -19.05 16.77 -6.15
N ARG A 207 -18.22 16.45 -7.14
CA ARG A 207 -17.88 17.34 -8.27
C ARG A 207 -18.96 17.45 -9.33
N GLY A 208 -19.83 16.44 -9.45
CA GLY A 208 -20.86 16.40 -10.49
C GLY A 208 -20.54 15.48 -11.68
N ASP A 209 -19.42 14.77 -11.65
CA ASP A 209 -18.95 13.92 -12.75
C ASP A 209 -19.80 12.64 -12.90
N ILE A 210 -20.32 12.13 -11.78
CA ILE A 210 -21.30 11.03 -11.72
C ILE A 210 -22.42 11.40 -10.74
N ASP A 211 -23.58 10.77 -10.86
CA ASP A 211 -24.73 11.11 -10.03
C ASP A 211 -24.77 10.34 -8.70
N TYR A 212 -24.42 9.06 -8.75
CA TYR A 212 -24.56 8.13 -7.64
C TYR A 212 -23.38 7.17 -7.54
N THR A 213 -22.94 6.92 -6.31
CA THR A 213 -22.09 5.79 -5.96
C THR A 213 -22.63 5.09 -4.71
N VAL A 214 -22.12 3.90 -4.42
CA VAL A 214 -22.32 3.23 -3.14
C VAL A 214 -20.95 2.95 -2.52
N CYS A 215 -20.82 3.23 -1.23
CA CYS A 215 -19.65 2.89 -0.45
C CYS A 215 -20.02 2.61 1.01
N ASP A 216 -19.03 2.23 1.82
CA ASP A 216 -19.23 2.08 3.26
C ASP A 216 -19.47 3.45 3.94
N GLU A 217 -20.36 3.47 4.93
CA GLU A 217 -20.82 4.69 5.61
C GLU A 217 -19.68 5.48 6.27
N ASN A 218 -18.65 4.79 6.76
CA ASN A 218 -17.47 5.44 7.33
C ASN A 218 -16.70 6.25 6.28
N ILE A 219 -16.62 5.76 5.03
CA ILE A 219 -16.01 6.46 3.90
C ILE A 219 -16.84 7.70 3.56
N ALA A 220 -18.15 7.52 3.36
CA ALA A 220 -19.05 8.62 3.03
C ALA A 220 -19.05 9.73 4.08
N ARG A 221 -19.05 9.36 5.37
CA ARG A 221 -19.02 10.30 6.50
C ARG A 221 -17.73 11.10 6.55
N VAL A 222 -16.58 10.47 6.32
CA VAL A 222 -15.29 11.19 6.26
C VAL A 222 -15.27 12.13 5.05
N ALA A 223 -15.72 11.67 3.88
CA ALA A 223 -15.81 12.49 2.68
C ALA A 223 -16.69 13.72 2.86
N ALA A 224 -17.83 13.58 3.54
CA ALA A 224 -18.74 14.68 3.83
C ALA A 224 -18.12 15.79 4.70
N MET A 225 -17.01 15.53 5.40
CA MET A 225 -16.29 16.56 6.17
C MET A 225 -15.58 17.59 5.28
N TYR A 226 -15.21 17.21 4.05
CA TYR A 226 -14.61 18.12 3.06
C TYR A 226 -15.47 18.34 1.81
N TYR A 227 -16.50 17.53 1.59
CA TYR A 227 -17.53 17.72 0.57
C TYR A 227 -18.92 17.89 1.21
N PRO A 228 -19.25 19.10 1.71
CA PRO A 228 -20.50 19.33 2.45
C PRO A 228 -21.77 19.21 1.61
N ASN A 229 -21.63 19.20 0.28
CA ASN A 229 -22.71 19.00 -0.68
C ASN A 229 -23.12 17.53 -0.84
N LEU A 230 -22.41 16.58 -0.22
CA LEU A 230 -22.77 15.17 -0.24
C LEU A 230 -23.92 14.85 0.73
N ASP A 231 -24.77 13.94 0.31
CA ASP A 231 -25.73 13.20 1.12
C ASP A 231 -25.39 11.71 1.08
N TYR A 232 -25.48 11.06 2.24
CA TYR A 232 -25.23 9.63 2.42
C TYR A 232 -26.28 8.97 3.34
N SER A 233 -27.47 9.57 3.42
CA SER A 233 -28.49 9.21 4.41
C SER A 233 -29.30 7.95 4.07
N VAL A 234 -29.13 7.40 2.86
CA VAL A 234 -29.88 6.24 2.37
C VAL A 234 -29.03 4.96 2.49
N PRO A 235 -29.21 4.13 3.54
CA PRO A 235 -28.54 2.84 3.63
C PRO A 235 -29.12 1.86 2.61
N VAL A 236 -28.24 1.11 1.93
CA VAL A 236 -28.59 0.06 0.97
C VAL A 236 -28.28 -1.36 1.48
N SER A 237 -27.73 -1.45 2.70
CA SER A 237 -27.50 -2.71 3.41
C SER A 237 -27.85 -2.60 4.90
N LEU A 238 -27.97 -3.75 5.55
CA LEU A 238 -27.82 -3.85 7.00
C LEU A 238 -26.36 -3.62 7.41
N GLU A 239 -26.12 -3.58 8.71
CA GLU A 239 -24.76 -3.51 9.26
C GLU A 239 -23.98 -4.79 8.93
N GLN A 240 -22.73 -4.62 8.51
CA GLN A 240 -21.83 -5.68 8.08
C GLN A 240 -20.48 -5.55 8.77
N ASN A 241 -19.88 -6.69 9.10
CA ASN A 241 -18.55 -6.74 9.70
C ASN A 241 -17.46 -6.43 8.68
N LEU A 242 -16.49 -5.64 9.09
CA LEU A 242 -15.24 -5.37 8.40
C LEU A 242 -14.09 -6.08 9.13
N ALA A 243 -13.29 -6.83 8.38
CA ALA A 243 -12.21 -7.63 8.93
C ALA A 243 -11.02 -7.68 7.98
N TRP A 244 -9.86 -8.07 8.50
CA TRP A 244 -8.72 -8.46 7.68
C TRP A 244 -8.91 -9.88 7.16
N ALA A 245 -8.13 -10.25 6.16
CA ALA A 245 -8.15 -11.60 5.60
C ALA A 245 -6.75 -12.21 5.50
N ALA A 246 -6.65 -13.50 5.77
CA ALA A 246 -5.48 -14.33 5.54
C ALA A 246 -5.84 -15.50 4.62
N ARG A 247 -4.83 -16.22 4.13
CA ARG A 247 -5.07 -17.43 3.33
C ARG A 247 -5.76 -18.50 4.17
N LYS A 248 -6.50 -19.38 3.50
CA LYS A 248 -7.17 -20.52 4.16
C LYS A 248 -6.20 -21.52 4.76
N ASP A 249 -5.02 -21.66 4.18
CA ASP A 249 -3.95 -22.53 4.60
C ASP A 249 -2.92 -21.82 5.51
N SER A 250 -3.28 -20.68 6.13
CA SER A 250 -2.45 -20.00 7.12
C SER A 250 -3.16 -19.82 8.49
N PRO A 251 -3.59 -20.91 9.14
CA PRO A 251 -4.31 -20.86 10.41
C PRO A 251 -3.47 -20.33 11.59
N GLU A 252 -2.14 -20.52 11.59
CA GLU A 252 -1.28 -20.04 12.67
C GLU A 252 -1.19 -18.51 12.65
N LEU A 253 -0.92 -17.91 11.48
CA LEU A 253 -0.94 -16.46 11.30
C LEU A 253 -2.30 -15.88 11.70
N LEU A 254 -3.40 -16.51 11.28
CA LEU A 254 -4.75 -16.06 11.60
C LEU A 254 -5.04 -16.14 13.11
N GLY A 255 -4.57 -17.19 13.79
CA GLY A 255 -4.71 -17.35 15.24
C GLY A 255 -3.98 -16.27 16.02
N ILE A 256 -2.74 -15.93 15.60
CA ILE A 256 -1.95 -14.84 16.18
C ILE A 256 -2.67 -13.50 15.96
N LEU A 257 -3.13 -13.26 14.73
CA LEU A 257 -3.84 -12.04 14.37
C LEU A 257 -5.13 -11.86 15.18
N ASN A 258 -5.91 -12.92 15.35
CA ASN A 258 -7.16 -12.89 16.11
C ASN A 258 -6.93 -12.65 17.60
N SER A 259 -5.90 -13.29 18.17
CA SER A 259 -5.52 -13.09 19.58
C SER A 259 -5.10 -11.64 19.85
N TRP A 260 -4.30 -11.08 18.93
CA TRP A 260 -3.90 -9.67 18.99
C TRP A 260 -5.10 -8.74 18.81
N LEU A 261 -5.88 -8.87 17.74
CA LEU A 261 -7.05 -8.00 17.48
C LEU A 261 -8.06 -8.04 18.63
N GLY A 262 -8.33 -9.21 19.21
CA GLY A 262 -9.27 -9.37 20.31
C GLY A 262 -8.89 -8.61 21.58
N SER A 263 -7.59 -8.34 21.79
CA SER A 263 -7.09 -7.54 22.90
C SER A 263 -6.84 -6.07 22.49
N PHE A 264 -6.20 -5.84 21.35
CA PHE A 264 -5.78 -4.53 20.87
C PHE A 264 -6.95 -3.58 20.62
N THR A 265 -8.05 -4.07 20.03
CA THR A 265 -9.25 -3.27 19.72
C THR A 265 -9.92 -2.67 20.97
N ARG A 266 -9.62 -3.21 22.17
CA ARG A 266 -10.14 -2.72 23.46
C ARG A 266 -9.24 -1.71 24.14
N THR A 267 -8.12 -1.34 23.51
CA THR A 267 -7.14 -0.43 24.10
C THR A 267 -7.46 1.04 23.80
N THR A 268 -6.93 1.93 24.64
CA THR A 268 -6.92 3.37 24.36
C THR A 268 -6.16 3.69 23.07
N ARG A 269 -5.09 2.93 22.76
CA ARG A 269 -4.29 3.14 21.55
C ARG A 269 -5.13 2.93 20.28
N PHE A 270 -5.91 1.85 20.22
CA PHE A 270 -6.85 1.64 19.11
C PHE A 270 -7.86 2.79 18.98
N SER A 271 -8.43 3.24 20.10
CA SER A 271 -9.39 4.35 20.12
C SER A 271 -8.78 5.66 19.60
N VAL A 272 -7.51 5.95 19.94
CA VAL A 272 -6.76 7.10 19.45
C VAL A 272 -6.53 7.00 17.94
N ILE A 273 -6.11 5.83 17.46
CA ILE A 273 -5.90 5.59 16.02
C ILE A 273 -7.23 5.76 15.26
N TYR A 274 -8.32 5.13 15.72
CA TYR A 274 -9.62 5.25 15.08
C TYR A 274 -10.09 6.70 14.98
N ARG A 275 -10.10 7.43 16.10
CA ARG A 275 -10.55 8.84 16.12
C ARG A 275 -9.68 9.75 15.25
N LYS A 276 -8.38 9.47 15.15
CA LYS A 276 -7.45 10.25 14.33
C LYS A 276 -7.88 10.30 12.85
N TYR A 277 -8.39 9.19 12.32
CA TYR A 277 -8.76 9.08 10.90
C TYR A 277 -10.26 9.27 10.66
N PHE A 278 -11.11 8.82 11.58
CA PHE A 278 -12.54 8.78 11.37
C PHE A 278 -13.29 9.94 12.04
N ASP A 279 -12.82 10.53 13.14
CA ASP A 279 -13.58 11.51 13.93
C ASP A 279 -12.90 12.88 14.03
N ASN A 280 -11.89 13.13 13.21
CA ASN A 280 -11.04 14.32 13.31
C ASN A 280 -11.31 15.30 12.17
N ALA A 281 -11.73 16.52 12.52
CA ALA A 281 -11.91 17.60 11.54
C ALA A 281 -10.60 17.96 10.79
N ARG A 282 -9.42 17.64 11.34
CA ARG A 282 -8.13 17.85 10.65
C ARG A 282 -7.98 17.00 9.39
N THR A 283 -8.77 15.93 9.21
CA THR A 283 -8.74 15.13 7.99
C THR A 283 -8.98 16.02 6.75
N SER A 284 -9.90 16.98 6.83
CA SER A 284 -10.13 17.96 5.76
C SER A 284 -8.88 18.83 5.47
N SER A 285 -8.15 19.26 6.51
CA SER A 285 -6.92 20.03 6.33
C SER A 285 -5.77 19.22 5.71
N ILE A 286 -5.69 17.91 6.01
CA ILE A 286 -4.70 17.00 5.42
C ILE A 286 -5.02 16.79 3.94
N VAL A 287 -6.27 16.42 3.64
CA VAL A 287 -6.73 16.09 2.29
C VAL A 287 -6.65 17.30 1.34
N ASN A 288 -6.78 18.52 1.84
CA ASN A 288 -6.63 19.75 1.04
C ASN A 288 -5.20 20.31 1.01
N ASN A 289 -4.22 19.62 1.60
CA ASN A 289 -2.83 20.09 1.62
C ASN A 289 -2.09 19.74 0.32
N GLU A 290 -1.20 20.63 -0.12
CA GLU A 290 -0.38 20.46 -1.33
C GLU A 290 0.54 19.23 -1.29
N TYR A 291 0.91 18.74 -0.09
CA TYR A 291 1.76 17.57 0.12
C TYR A 291 0.98 16.32 0.54
N PHE A 292 -0.30 16.24 0.15
CA PHE A 292 -1.10 15.03 0.22
C PHE A 292 -0.98 14.28 -1.11
N VAL A 293 -0.08 13.29 -1.14
CA VAL A 293 0.41 12.66 -2.38
C VAL A 293 -0.74 12.09 -3.23
N LEU A 294 -1.79 11.54 -2.62
CA LEU A 294 -2.90 10.94 -3.35
C LEU A 294 -3.63 11.92 -4.28
N ARG A 295 -3.60 13.23 -3.98
CA ARG A 295 -4.23 14.25 -4.84
C ARG A 295 -3.26 14.98 -5.73
N THR A 296 -2.04 15.20 -5.25
CA THR A 296 -1.09 16.11 -5.91
C THR A 296 0.06 15.39 -6.59
N GLY A 297 0.32 14.12 -6.24
CA GLY A 297 1.55 13.42 -6.60
C GLY A 297 2.81 13.98 -5.91
N ARG A 298 2.67 14.98 -5.04
CA ARG A 298 3.80 15.70 -4.43
C ARG A 298 4.08 15.23 -3.01
N ILE A 299 5.29 14.72 -2.80
CA ILE A 299 5.82 14.27 -1.51
C ILE A 299 6.29 15.48 -0.70
N SER A 300 6.92 16.45 -1.36
CA SER A 300 7.52 17.62 -0.73
C SER A 300 7.52 18.85 -1.64
N GLN A 301 7.95 19.98 -1.09
CA GLN A 301 8.17 21.21 -1.87
C GLN A 301 9.42 21.17 -2.76
N TYR A 302 10.24 20.12 -2.63
CA TYR A 302 11.53 19.99 -3.32
C TYR A 302 11.51 18.94 -4.43
N ASP A 303 10.37 18.33 -4.73
CA ASP A 303 10.29 17.18 -5.64
C ASP A 303 10.93 17.46 -7.01
N GLU A 304 10.72 18.65 -7.59
CA GLU A 304 11.35 19.05 -8.86
C GLU A 304 12.89 19.10 -8.76
N LEU A 305 13.43 19.63 -7.65
CA LEU A 305 14.87 19.63 -7.41
C LEU A 305 15.39 18.21 -7.21
N ILE A 306 14.69 17.40 -6.42
CA ILE A 306 15.04 16.01 -6.14
C ILE A 306 15.07 15.19 -7.45
N GLN A 307 14.07 15.36 -8.32
CA GLN A 307 14.02 14.73 -9.64
C GLN A 307 15.18 15.18 -10.54
N LYS A 308 15.46 16.50 -10.59
CA LYS A 308 16.59 17.05 -11.35
C LYS A 308 17.93 16.45 -10.94
N TYR A 309 18.19 16.34 -9.63
CA TYR A 309 19.50 15.91 -9.14
C TYR A 309 19.66 14.38 -9.03
N SER A 310 18.60 13.63 -8.72
CA SER A 310 18.65 12.17 -8.68
C SER A 310 19.07 11.55 -10.02
N ALA A 311 18.66 12.16 -11.13
CA ALA A 311 19.07 11.77 -12.48
C ALA A 311 20.60 11.80 -12.68
N GLN A 312 21.33 12.69 -11.99
CA GLN A 312 22.78 12.82 -12.12
C GLN A 312 23.55 11.63 -11.51
N ILE A 313 22.92 10.93 -10.56
CA ILE A 313 23.48 9.74 -9.89
C ILE A 313 22.73 8.46 -10.27
N ASN A 314 21.84 8.53 -11.28
CA ASN A 314 21.06 7.40 -11.77
C ASN A 314 20.20 6.71 -10.68
N TRP A 315 19.74 7.49 -9.70
CA TRP A 315 18.83 7.03 -8.65
C TRP A 315 17.39 7.35 -9.01
N ASP A 316 16.47 6.52 -8.52
CA ASP A 316 15.06 6.86 -8.45
C ASP A 316 14.90 8.11 -7.58
N TRP A 317 14.14 9.10 -8.06
CA TRP A 317 13.96 10.35 -7.32
C TRP A 317 13.27 10.13 -5.98
N THR A 318 12.39 9.12 -5.88
CA THR A 318 11.74 8.78 -4.61
C THR A 318 12.71 8.18 -3.61
N LEU A 319 13.77 7.47 -4.05
CA LEU A 319 14.84 7.00 -3.15
C LEU A 319 15.62 8.17 -2.57
N LEU A 320 15.96 9.16 -3.39
CA LEU A 320 16.61 10.39 -2.92
C LEU A 320 15.68 11.19 -1.98
N ALA A 321 14.39 11.26 -2.28
CA ALA A 321 13.40 11.88 -1.41
C ALA A 321 13.33 11.18 -0.04
N SER A 322 13.37 9.84 -0.01
CA SER A 322 13.39 9.07 1.23
C SER A 322 14.63 9.31 2.07
N LEU A 323 15.81 9.42 1.44
CA LEU A 323 17.05 9.81 2.12
C LEU A 323 16.89 11.20 2.75
N ILE A 324 16.45 12.20 1.98
CA ILE A 324 16.28 13.57 2.48
C ILE A 324 15.27 13.64 3.63
N TYR A 325 14.18 12.88 3.54
CA TYR A 325 13.20 12.80 4.63
C TYR A 325 13.82 12.18 5.88
N GLN A 326 14.57 11.08 5.75
CA GLN A 326 15.25 10.46 6.89
C GLN A 326 16.25 11.41 7.55
N GLU A 327 16.94 12.23 6.77
CA GLU A 327 17.92 13.19 7.27
C GLU A 327 17.26 14.39 7.97
N SER A 328 16.26 15.00 7.34
CA SER A 328 15.79 16.33 7.76
C SER A 328 14.27 16.48 7.87
N HIS A 329 13.50 15.46 7.51
CA HIS A 329 12.04 15.56 7.31
C HIS A 329 11.68 16.71 6.37
N PHE A 330 12.48 16.91 5.32
CA PHE A 330 12.41 18.04 4.38
C PHE A 330 12.55 19.43 5.05
N ASN A 331 13.18 19.53 6.22
CA ASN A 331 13.46 20.81 6.86
C ASN A 331 14.81 21.38 6.37
N PRO A 332 14.83 22.47 5.59
CA PRO A 332 16.06 23.02 5.04
C PRO A 332 16.95 23.68 6.11
N ASN A 333 16.40 23.92 7.30
CA ASN A 333 17.10 24.54 8.42
C ASN A 333 17.45 23.52 9.52
N ALA A 334 17.28 22.22 9.27
CA ALA A 334 17.60 21.18 10.23
C ALA A 334 19.08 21.23 10.63
N ARG A 335 19.34 21.17 11.95
CA ARG A 335 20.67 21.15 12.54
C ARG A 335 20.75 19.98 13.51
N SER A 336 21.70 19.07 13.29
CA SER A 336 21.98 17.99 14.24
C SER A 336 22.85 18.48 15.39
N TRP A 337 22.85 17.74 16.50
CA TRP A 337 23.73 18.01 17.64
C TRP A 337 25.22 17.93 17.27
N ALA A 338 25.57 17.16 16.24
CA ALA A 338 26.93 17.02 15.72
C ALA A 338 27.30 18.12 14.70
N GLY A 339 26.37 19.00 14.34
CA GLY A 339 26.59 20.12 13.43
C GLY A 339 26.24 19.84 11.97
N ALA A 340 25.63 18.69 11.65
CA ALA A 340 25.11 18.43 10.31
C ALA A 340 24.00 19.43 9.95
N TYR A 341 23.96 19.88 8.69
CA TYR A 341 23.09 20.99 8.27
C TYR A 341 22.31 20.70 6.97
N GLY A 342 21.07 21.18 6.94
CA GLY A 342 20.24 21.29 5.75
C GLY A 342 19.44 20.02 5.43
N LEU A 343 18.87 19.99 4.22
CA LEU A 343 18.04 18.88 3.73
C LEU A 343 18.77 17.54 3.74
N MET A 344 20.03 17.55 3.31
CA MET A 344 20.90 16.37 3.19
C MET A 344 21.71 16.09 4.46
N GLN A 345 21.56 16.90 5.52
CA GLN A 345 22.34 16.81 6.78
C GLN A 345 23.84 16.59 6.55
N LEU A 346 24.48 17.50 5.81
CA LEU A 346 25.90 17.41 5.53
C LEU A 346 26.73 17.99 6.68
N MET A 347 27.82 17.31 7.02
CA MET A 347 28.78 17.80 8.02
C MET A 347 29.55 19.02 7.51
N PRO A 348 30.00 19.95 8.38
CA PRO A 348 30.73 21.15 7.97
C PRO A 348 31.94 20.85 7.08
N SER A 349 32.72 19.81 7.40
CA SER A 349 33.89 19.42 6.59
C SER A 349 33.54 19.00 5.16
N VAL A 350 32.33 18.44 4.95
CA VAL A 350 31.83 18.09 3.62
C VAL A 350 31.36 19.33 2.90
N LEU A 351 30.63 20.22 3.59
CA LEU A 351 30.18 21.50 3.05
C LEU A 351 31.38 22.34 2.56
N ASP A 352 32.43 22.42 3.37
CA ASP A 352 33.68 23.15 3.06
C ASP A 352 34.37 22.58 1.80
N GLN A 353 34.43 21.25 1.66
CA GLN A 353 35.00 20.60 0.48
C GLN A 353 34.28 20.98 -0.82
N PHE A 354 32.99 21.31 -0.73
CA PHE A 354 32.18 21.73 -1.88
C PHE A 354 31.97 23.25 -1.97
N GLY A 355 32.63 24.03 -1.11
CA GLY A 355 32.55 25.50 -1.12
C GLY A 355 31.17 26.03 -0.74
N ILE A 356 30.46 25.34 0.14
CA ILE A 356 29.08 25.63 0.56
C ILE A 356 29.10 25.83 2.08
N ASP A 357 28.23 26.69 2.62
CA ASP A 357 28.11 26.95 4.05
C ASP A 357 26.65 26.80 4.55
N THR A 358 26.39 27.16 5.81
CA THR A 358 25.04 27.09 6.40
C THR A 358 24.07 28.18 5.94
N LEU A 359 24.48 29.08 5.04
CA LEU A 359 23.63 30.07 4.38
C LEU A 359 23.22 29.61 2.97
N ALA A 360 23.69 28.43 2.56
CA ALA A 360 23.39 27.86 1.26
C ALA A 360 21.89 27.61 1.06
N SER A 361 21.45 27.81 -0.18
CA SER A 361 20.09 27.48 -0.58
C SER A 361 19.80 25.98 -0.45
N PRO A 362 18.53 25.57 -0.31
CA PRO A 362 18.14 24.16 -0.32
C PRO A 362 18.67 23.41 -1.56
N GLU A 363 18.64 24.06 -2.72
CA GLU A 363 19.20 23.49 -3.96
C GLU A 363 20.71 23.23 -3.84
N LYS A 364 21.49 24.17 -3.31
CA LYS A 364 22.94 23.98 -3.12
C LYS A 364 23.25 22.88 -2.11
N ASN A 365 22.44 22.76 -1.06
CA ASN A 365 22.58 21.67 -0.10
C ASN A 365 22.29 20.29 -0.72
N ILE A 366 21.26 20.18 -1.58
CA ILE A 366 20.98 18.97 -2.36
C ILE A 366 22.14 18.68 -3.32
N GLU A 367 22.60 19.67 -4.09
CA GLU A 367 23.72 19.52 -5.03
C GLU A 367 24.99 18.98 -4.34
N ALA A 368 25.32 19.49 -3.15
CA ALA A 368 26.45 19.00 -2.37
C ALA A 368 26.28 17.54 -1.93
N GLY A 369 25.09 17.16 -1.46
CA GLY A 369 24.83 15.79 -1.04
C GLY A 369 24.88 14.81 -2.22
N ILE A 370 24.50 15.26 -3.40
CA ILE A 370 24.58 14.48 -4.65
C ILE A 370 26.04 14.26 -5.06
N LYS A 371 26.88 15.29 -4.93
CA LYS A 371 28.34 15.14 -5.11
C LYS A 371 28.95 14.17 -4.10
N LEU A 372 28.51 14.20 -2.84
CA LEU A 372 28.94 13.22 -1.83
C LEU A 372 28.52 11.79 -2.22
N ILE A 373 27.25 11.58 -2.62
CA ILE A 373 26.76 10.26 -3.06
C ILE A 373 27.56 9.76 -4.27
N ALA A 374 27.80 10.61 -5.27
CA ALA A 374 28.59 10.27 -6.45
C ALA A 374 30.04 9.92 -6.08
N TYR A 375 30.64 10.68 -5.15
CA TYR A 375 31.97 10.37 -4.62
C TYR A 375 31.99 9.00 -3.94
N LEU A 376 31.02 8.69 -3.07
CA LEU A 376 30.90 7.42 -2.37
C LEU A 376 30.71 6.23 -3.32
N ASP A 377 29.86 6.39 -4.34
CA ASP A 377 29.62 5.35 -5.35
C ASP A 377 30.93 4.92 -6.04
N GLN A 378 31.78 5.88 -6.41
CA GLN A 378 33.07 5.61 -7.07
C GLN A 378 34.06 4.80 -6.20
N GLN A 379 33.82 4.71 -4.89
CA GLN A 379 34.71 4.00 -3.95
C GLN A 379 34.42 2.49 -3.85
N PHE A 380 33.31 2.03 -4.44
CA PHE A 380 32.87 0.64 -4.37
C PHE A 380 33.14 -0.11 -5.67
N ASP A 381 33.47 -1.41 -5.54
CA ASP A 381 33.69 -2.33 -6.67
C ASP A 381 32.49 -2.28 -7.65
N PRO A 382 32.71 -2.00 -8.95
CA PRO A 382 31.63 -1.87 -9.93
C PRO A 382 30.85 -3.16 -10.20
N SER A 383 31.37 -4.33 -9.77
CA SER A 383 30.68 -5.61 -9.87
C SER A 383 29.68 -5.89 -8.75
N ILE A 384 29.58 -5.01 -7.75
CA ILE A 384 28.54 -5.11 -6.71
C ILE A 384 27.16 -4.91 -7.36
N PRO A 385 26.18 -5.80 -7.13
CA PRO A 385 24.83 -5.65 -7.64
C PRO A 385 24.21 -4.31 -7.26
N LYS A 386 23.38 -3.73 -8.13
CA LYS A 386 22.80 -2.39 -7.94
C LYS A 386 22.13 -2.21 -6.57
N ASP A 387 21.34 -3.20 -6.14
CA ASP A 387 20.59 -3.14 -4.89
C ASP A 387 21.51 -3.17 -3.66
N ASP A 388 22.56 -3.98 -3.67
CA ASP A 388 23.58 -4.01 -2.61
C ASP A 388 24.42 -2.73 -2.61
N ARG A 389 24.73 -2.20 -3.80
CA ARG A 389 25.51 -0.97 -3.99
C ARG A 389 24.79 0.24 -3.38
N ILE A 390 23.49 0.38 -3.58
CA ILE A 390 22.68 1.42 -2.92
C ILE A 390 22.78 1.32 -1.40
N LYS A 391 22.65 0.11 -0.83
CA LYS A 391 22.75 -0.10 0.63
C LYS A 391 24.12 0.26 1.18
N PHE A 392 25.20 -0.09 0.46
CA PHE A 392 26.55 0.33 0.83
C PHE A 392 26.74 1.83 0.82
N ILE A 393 26.21 2.53 -0.19
CA ILE A 393 26.28 3.99 -0.28
C ILE A 393 25.51 4.63 0.87
N LEU A 394 24.28 4.18 1.14
CA LEU A 394 23.47 4.67 2.27
C LEU A 394 24.18 4.45 3.62
N ALA A 395 24.79 3.27 3.81
CA ALA A 395 25.58 3.00 5.02
C ALA A 395 26.79 3.92 5.13
N ALA A 396 27.56 4.08 4.04
CA ALA A 396 28.73 4.94 4.00
C ALA A 396 28.38 6.42 4.15
N TYR A 397 27.21 6.84 3.68
CA TYR A 397 26.67 8.18 3.88
C TYR A 397 26.44 8.46 5.37
N ASN A 398 25.86 7.49 6.08
CA ASN A 398 25.53 7.62 7.51
C ASN A 398 26.74 7.46 8.45
N ILE A 399 27.55 6.42 8.25
CA ILE A 399 28.62 6.05 9.20
C ILE A 399 30.02 6.29 8.66
N GLY A 400 30.17 6.72 7.42
CA GLY A 400 31.45 6.92 6.76
C GLY A 400 32.00 5.66 6.08
N LEU A 401 32.60 5.89 4.93
CA LEU A 401 33.14 4.87 4.03
C LEU A 401 34.14 3.91 4.70
N GLY A 402 35.03 4.44 5.55
CA GLY A 402 36.06 3.63 6.20
C GLY A 402 35.49 2.48 7.03
N HIS A 403 34.37 2.72 7.72
CA HIS A 403 33.75 1.68 8.53
C HIS A 403 33.05 0.60 7.70
N VAL A 404 32.51 0.95 6.53
CA VAL A 404 31.94 0.00 5.57
C VAL A 404 33.04 -0.87 4.96
N TRP A 405 34.18 -0.29 4.57
CA TRP A 405 35.34 -1.07 4.10
C TRP A 405 35.90 -2.02 5.15
N ASP A 406 35.97 -1.62 6.42
CA ASP A 406 36.36 -2.54 7.49
C ASP A 406 35.41 -3.76 7.56
N ALA A 407 34.11 -3.53 7.42
CA ALA A 407 33.13 -4.60 7.44
C ALA A 407 33.22 -5.50 6.21
N GLN A 408 33.53 -4.96 5.03
CA GLN A 408 33.82 -5.77 3.84
C GLN A 408 35.08 -6.63 4.03
N ARG A 409 36.16 -6.07 4.60
CA ARG A 409 37.37 -6.84 4.91
C ARG A 409 37.12 -7.94 5.95
N LEU A 410 36.28 -7.67 6.94
CA LEU A 410 35.84 -8.68 7.89
C LEU A 410 35.02 -9.76 7.18
N ALA A 411 34.06 -9.40 6.32
CA ALA A 411 33.29 -10.37 5.55
C ALA A 411 34.21 -11.33 4.78
N GLU A 412 35.16 -10.77 4.01
CA GLU A 412 36.15 -11.55 3.27
C GLU A 412 37.00 -12.45 4.18
N LYS A 413 37.55 -11.91 5.27
CA LYS A 413 38.37 -12.67 6.24
C LYS A 413 37.61 -13.86 6.83
N TYR A 414 36.33 -13.69 7.11
CA TYR A 414 35.48 -14.71 7.73
C TYR A 414 34.74 -15.56 6.69
N GLY A 415 35.19 -15.56 5.43
CA GLY A 415 34.71 -16.44 4.36
C GLY A 415 33.32 -16.07 3.82
N GLN A 416 32.87 -14.85 4.05
CA GLN A 416 31.63 -14.29 3.51
C GLN A 416 31.92 -13.44 2.27
N ASP A 417 30.91 -13.28 1.41
CA ASP A 417 31.03 -12.44 0.20
C ASP A 417 30.95 -10.95 0.58
N PRO A 418 32.02 -10.15 0.37
CA PRO A 418 32.06 -8.72 0.71
C PRO A 418 31.22 -7.84 -0.23
N LYS A 419 30.66 -8.42 -1.32
CA LYS A 419 29.82 -7.72 -2.29
C LYS A 419 28.33 -7.82 -1.98
N LYS A 420 27.93 -8.67 -1.02
CA LYS A 420 26.54 -8.81 -0.58
C LYS A 420 26.29 -8.02 0.69
N TRP A 421 25.26 -7.18 0.68
CA TRP A 421 24.91 -6.35 1.83
C TRP A 421 24.66 -7.19 3.08
N ASP A 422 23.86 -8.27 2.98
CA ASP A 422 23.48 -9.09 4.14
C ASP A 422 24.69 -9.69 4.87
N ASN A 423 25.76 -9.98 4.13
CA ASN A 423 27.02 -10.47 4.70
C ASN A 423 27.78 -9.36 5.42
N VAL A 424 27.81 -8.16 4.84
CA VAL A 424 28.56 -7.02 5.38
C VAL A 424 27.81 -6.33 6.52
N GLU A 425 26.48 -6.29 6.48
CA GLU A 425 25.64 -5.72 7.55
C GLU A 425 25.90 -6.43 8.88
N TYR A 426 26.08 -7.77 8.83
CA TYR A 426 26.45 -8.57 9.99
C TYR A 426 27.73 -8.01 10.62
N PHE A 427 28.80 -7.83 9.84
CA PHE A 427 30.07 -7.34 10.36
C PHE A 427 30.03 -5.87 10.78
N LEU A 428 29.23 -5.02 10.12
CA LEU A 428 28.97 -3.66 10.60
C LEU A 428 28.41 -3.68 12.02
N ILE A 429 27.39 -4.51 12.28
CA ILE A 429 26.79 -4.66 13.62
C ILE A 429 27.80 -5.23 14.62
N GLN A 430 28.62 -6.19 14.20
CA GLN A 430 29.61 -6.83 15.06
C GLN A 430 30.77 -5.90 15.47
N LYS A 431 31.06 -4.83 14.71
CA LYS A 431 32.14 -3.87 15.00
C LYS A 431 31.95 -3.02 16.27
N LYS A 432 30.94 -3.30 17.09
CA LYS A 432 30.88 -2.81 18.49
C LYS A 432 31.61 -3.69 19.50
N TYR A 433 31.97 -4.92 19.13
CA TYR A 433 32.64 -5.86 20.02
C TYR A 433 34.16 -5.89 19.80
N PRO A 434 34.99 -5.93 20.86
CA PRO A 434 36.46 -5.90 20.76
C PRO A 434 37.05 -6.93 19.81
N ARG A 435 36.47 -8.14 19.78
CA ARG A 435 36.89 -9.21 18.87
C ARG A 435 36.93 -8.78 17.40
N TYR A 436 36.02 -7.90 16.97
CA TYR A 436 35.91 -7.47 15.58
C TYR A 436 36.57 -6.12 15.34
N TYR A 437 36.44 -5.15 16.25
CA TYR A 437 37.03 -3.83 16.01
C TYR A 437 38.54 -3.76 16.27
N LEU A 438 39.11 -4.70 17.03
CA LEU A 438 40.56 -4.87 17.19
C LEU A 438 41.15 -5.88 16.20
N ASP A 439 40.34 -6.41 15.28
CA ASP A 439 40.83 -7.34 14.27
C ASP A 439 41.88 -6.65 13.37
N PRO A 440 43.02 -7.28 13.04
CA PRO A 440 44.08 -6.66 12.24
C PRO A 440 43.65 -6.11 10.88
N VAL A 441 42.52 -6.59 10.31
CA VAL A 441 42.00 -6.06 9.04
C VAL A 441 41.17 -4.78 9.22
N VAL A 442 40.80 -4.42 10.45
CA VAL A 442 40.04 -3.19 10.75
C VAL A 442 40.99 -2.01 10.96
N LYS A 443 40.73 -0.90 10.26
CA LYS A 443 41.55 0.32 10.31
C LYS A 443 40.90 1.48 11.04
N ASN A 444 39.58 1.49 11.19
CA ASN A 444 38.85 2.62 11.77
C ASN A 444 38.27 2.32 13.16
N GLY A 445 38.58 1.16 13.75
CA GLY A 445 38.15 0.79 15.10
C GLY A 445 36.64 0.58 15.22
N ALA A 446 36.13 0.82 16.42
CA ALA A 446 34.74 0.53 16.80
C ALA A 446 33.75 1.50 16.14
N CYS A 447 32.54 1.03 15.83
CA CYS A 447 31.49 1.87 15.28
C CYS A 447 30.08 1.43 15.73
N LYS A 448 29.11 2.35 15.63
CA LYS A 448 27.68 2.08 15.88
C LYS A 448 27.01 1.51 14.61
N GLY A 449 27.49 0.36 14.14
CA GLY A 449 27.05 -0.20 12.86
C GLY A 449 25.58 -0.64 12.85
N ASP A 450 25.00 -0.95 14.01
CA ASP A 450 23.57 -1.19 14.16
C ASP A 450 22.70 0.02 13.80
N LEU A 451 23.12 1.24 14.15
CA LEU A 451 22.42 2.46 13.75
C LEU A 451 22.50 2.70 12.24
N ALA A 452 23.64 2.40 11.61
CA ALA A 452 23.79 2.55 10.17
C ALA A 452 22.95 1.54 9.39
N VAL A 453 22.91 0.29 9.84
CA VAL A 453 22.05 -0.74 9.25
C VAL A 453 20.57 -0.36 9.43
N GLN A 454 20.19 0.18 10.58
CA GLN A 454 18.83 0.68 10.78
C GLN A 454 18.51 1.86 9.85
N TYR A 455 19.43 2.81 9.69
CA TYR A 455 19.29 3.93 8.75
C TYR A 455 19.04 3.45 7.32
N VAL A 456 19.82 2.47 6.84
CA VAL A 456 19.61 1.87 5.51
C VAL A 456 18.21 1.27 5.40
N LYS A 457 17.76 0.54 6.43
CA LYS A 457 16.42 -0.06 6.47
C LYS A 457 15.33 1.00 6.46
N ASP A 458 15.48 2.08 7.22
CA ASP A 458 14.50 3.16 7.31
C ASP A 458 14.35 3.91 5.97
N VAL A 459 15.47 4.24 5.31
CA VAL A 459 15.46 4.89 3.99
C VAL A 459 14.78 3.99 2.96
N LEU A 460 15.16 2.71 2.90
CA LEU A 460 14.56 1.78 1.94
C LEU A 460 13.09 1.49 2.23
N HIS A 461 12.72 1.39 3.50
CA HIS A 461 11.32 1.23 3.91
C HIS A 461 10.47 2.42 3.44
N LEU A 462 10.97 3.64 3.63
CA LEU A 462 10.30 4.83 3.13
C LEU A 462 10.28 4.91 1.59
N TYR A 463 11.34 4.47 0.93
CA TYR A 463 11.41 4.37 -0.53
C TYR A 463 10.33 3.44 -1.08
N HIS A 464 10.10 2.29 -0.42
CA HIS A 464 9.00 1.40 -0.79
C HIS A 464 7.64 2.07 -0.63
N HIS A 465 7.41 2.83 0.45
CA HIS A 465 6.16 3.57 0.62
C HIS A 465 5.92 4.59 -0.50
N TYR A 466 6.95 5.36 -0.85
CA TYR A 466 6.88 6.37 -1.90
C TYR A 466 6.66 5.73 -3.27
N SER A 467 7.45 4.72 -3.60
CA SER A 467 7.35 3.97 -4.86
C SER A 467 5.97 3.34 -5.05
N ASN A 468 5.43 2.72 -3.98
CA ASN A 468 4.12 2.07 -4.02
C ASN A 468 2.99 3.04 -4.40
N ILE A 469 3.01 4.26 -3.85
CA ILE A 469 1.95 5.24 -4.11
C ILE A 469 2.17 5.93 -5.45
N ILE A 470 3.38 6.44 -5.72
CA ILE A 470 3.66 7.18 -6.96
C ILE A 470 3.41 6.30 -8.20
N ALA A 471 3.90 5.05 -8.20
CA ALA A 471 3.67 4.13 -9.31
C ALA A 471 2.19 3.74 -9.48
N SER A 472 1.37 3.88 -8.42
CA SER A 472 -0.08 3.63 -8.50
C SER A 472 -0.85 4.83 -9.05
N LEU A 473 -0.31 6.05 -8.95
CA LEU A 473 -0.92 7.27 -9.52
C LEU A 473 -0.63 7.42 -11.03
N GLU A 474 0.38 6.74 -11.55
CA GLU A 474 0.78 6.78 -12.97
C GLU A 474 0.05 5.75 -13.86
N LYS A 475 -0.74 4.84 -13.26
CA LYS A 475 -1.52 3.80 -13.94
C LYS A 475 -2.97 4.25 -14.12
#